data_AF-A0A967SNW4-F1
#
_entry.id   AF-A0A967SNW4-F1
#
_cell.length_a   1.000
_cell.length_b   1.000
_cell.length_c   1.000
_cell.angle_alpha   90.00
_cell.angle_beta   90.00
_cell.angle_gamma   90.00
#
_symmetry.space_group_name_H-M   'P 1'
#
loop_
_entity.id
_entity.type
_entity.pdbx_description
1 polymer ?
#
loop_
_entity_poly.entity_id
_entity_poly.type
_entity_poly.pdbx_seq_one_letter_code
_entity_poly.pdbx_strand_id
1 'polypeptide(L)'
;AFNAIRIEDLQNNLYSLAADAFRGRRAGTLDELEAAAWVAQKAQEAGLAPGGDNGTYFQFFNLLRARIADESRFVLNGVPLTLWK
;
A
#
# COMPACT_ATOMS: atom_id res chain seq x y z
N ALA A 1 -13.67 18.14 -20.22
CA ALA A 1 -13.19 16.99 -19.42
C ALA A 1 -11.76 17.20 -18.93
N PHE A 2 -10.76 17.35 -19.80
CA PHE A 2 -9.34 17.45 -19.39
C PHE A 2 -9.01 18.63 -18.46
N ASN A 3 -9.73 19.76 -18.57
CA ASN A 3 -9.53 20.91 -17.68
C ASN A 3 -9.86 20.62 -16.20
N ALA A 4 -10.60 19.55 -15.89
CA ALA A 4 -10.89 19.14 -14.52
C ALA A 4 -9.76 18.33 -13.88
N ILE A 5 -8.78 17.87 -14.66
CA ILE A 5 -7.61 17.13 -14.17
C ILE A 5 -6.48 18.15 -13.97
N ARG A 6 -6.22 18.51 -12.71
CA ARG A 6 -5.18 19.50 -12.36
C ARG A 6 -3.92 18.80 -11.90
N ILE A 7 -2.76 19.27 -12.37
CA ILE A 7 -1.44 18.75 -11.96
C ILE A 7 -1.27 18.84 -10.44
N GLU A 8 -1.75 19.93 -9.84
CA GLU A 8 -1.73 20.15 -8.39
C GLU A 8 -2.46 19.03 -7.63
N ASP A 9 -3.65 18.63 -8.08
CA ASP A 9 -4.42 17.55 -7.45
C ASP A 9 -3.68 16.21 -7.54
N LEU A 10 -3.07 15.93 -8.69
CA LEU A 10 -2.28 14.70 -8.89
C LEU A 10 -1.07 14.67 -7.96
N GLN A 11 -0.35 15.79 -7.82
CA GLN A 11 0.81 15.91 -6.95
C GLN A 11 0.41 15.75 -5.48
N ASN A 12 -0.63 16.45 -5.03
CA ASN A 12 -1.10 16.39 -3.65
C ASN A 12 -1.51 14.96 -3.26
N ASN A 13 -2.26 14.28 -4.13
CA ASN A 13 -2.67 12.90 -3.90
C ASN A 13 -1.47 11.94 -3.91
N LEU A 14 -0.55 12.09 -4.87
CA LEU A 14 0.64 11.25 -4.97
C LEU A 14 1.53 11.39 -3.72
N TYR A 15 1.84 12.63 -3.32
CA TYR A 15 2.71 12.89 -2.18
C TYR A 15 2.06 12.48 -0.87
N SER A 16 0.74 12.67 -0.71
CA SER A 16 0.01 12.19 0.46
C SER A 16 0.11 10.67 0.56
N LEU A 17 -0.27 9.95 -0.49
CA LEU A 17 -0.27 8.48 -0.49
C LEU A 17 1.14 7.91 -0.34
N ALA A 18 2.16 8.59 -0.86
CA ALA A 18 3.56 8.18 -0.79
C ALA A 18 4.28 8.61 0.50
N ALA A 19 3.64 9.38 1.37
CA ALA A 19 4.28 9.95 2.56
C ALA A 19 4.70 8.87 3.58
N ASP A 20 5.70 9.23 4.39
CA ASP A 20 6.23 8.41 5.49
C ASP A 20 5.15 8.04 6.53
N ALA A 21 4.08 8.84 6.63
CA ALA A 21 2.94 8.56 7.51
C ALA A 21 2.32 7.19 7.26
N PHE A 22 2.34 6.71 6.00
CA PHE A 22 1.88 5.36 5.68
C PHE A 22 2.94 4.29 5.94
N ARG A 23 4.20 4.63 6.22
CA ARG A 23 5.27 3.68 6.60
C ARG A 23 5.55 2.57 5.58
N GLY A 24 5.14 2.79 4.33
CA GLY A 24 5.09 1.78 3.28
C GLY A 24 3.66 1.34 2.99
N ARG A 25 3.43 0.52 1.96
CA ARG A 25 2.07 0.07 1.59
C ARG A 25 2.11 -1.39 1.18
N ARG A 26 2.85 -2.19 1.95
CA ARG A 26 3.03 -3.60 1.63
C ARG A 26 1.69 -4.30 1.82
N ALA A 27 1.16 -4.90 0.76
CA ALA A 27 -0.12 -5.61 0.80
C ALA A 27 -0.23 -6.56 2.01
N GLY A 28 -1.39 -6.56 2.67
CA GLY A 28 -1.69 -7.37 3.86
C GLY A 28 -0.93 -6.94 5.12
N THR A 29 -0.60 -5.65 5.24
CA THR A 29 -0.10 -5.02 6.48
C THR A 29 -1.10 -3.96 6.94
N LEU A 30 -1.03 -3.52 8.19
CA LEU A 30 -1.88 -2.42 8.68
C LEU A 30 -1.63 -1.12 7.90
N ASP A 31 -0.36 -0.87 7.55
CA ASP A 31 0.08 0.26 6.74
C ASP A 31 -0.65 0.31 5.37
N GLU A 32 -0.85 -0.85 4.74
CA GLU A 32 -1.64 -0.93 3.51
C GLU A 32 -3.14 -0.71 3.74
N LEU A 33 -3.70 -1.20 4.85
CA LEU A 33 -5.10 -0.95 5.18
C LEU A 33 -5.38 0.55 5.42
N GLU A 34 -4.46 1.26 6.06
CA GLU A 34 -4.54 2.73 6.24
C GLU A 34 -4.54 3.45 4.88
N ALA A 35 -3.65 3.04 3.97
CA ALA A 35 -3.63 3.60 2.62
C ALA A 35 -4.91 3.29 1.83
N ALA A 36 -5.46 2.08 1.96
CA ALA A 36 -6.73 1.71 1.35
C ALA A 36 -7.90 2.56 1.91
N ALA A 37 -7.92 2.81 3.22
CA ALA A 37 -8.90 3.68 3.85
C ALA A 37 -8.81 5.12 3.35
N TRP A 38 -7.60 5.65 3.15
CA TRP A 38 -7.40 6.96 2.54
C TRP A 38 -7.94 7.04 1.11
N VAL A 39 -7.73 6.00 0.29
CA VAL A 39 -8.29 5.95 -1.07
C VAL A 39 -9.81 5.87 -1.05
N ALA A 40 -10.40 5.09 -0.14
CA ALA A 40 -11.84 5.02 0.06
C ALA A 40 -12.44 6.39 0.44
N GLN A 41 -11.76 7.13 1.33
CA GLN A 41 -12.15 8.50 1.66
C GLN A 41 -12.12 9.42 0.42
N LYS A 42 -11.08 9.34 -0.42
CA LYS A 42 -11.01 10.12 -1.67
C LYS A 42 -12.12 9.76 -2.66
N ALA A 43 -12.48 8.48 -2.76
CA ALA A 43 -13.61 8.06 -3.57
C ALA A 43 -14.94 8.65 -3.05
N GLN A 44 -15.15 8.61 -1.73
CA GLN A 44 -16.32 9.20 -1.10
C GLN A 44 -16.39 10.72 -1.29
N GLU A 45 -15.28 11.43 -1.10
CA GLU A 45 -15.16 12.89 -1.32
C GLU A 45 -15.50 13.26 -2.78
N ALA A 46 -15.15 12.39 -3.73
CA ALA A 46 -15.48 12.55 -5.15
C ALA A 46 -16.93 12.13 -5.50
N GLY A 47 -17.72 11.68 -4.52
CA GLY A 47 -19.13 11.31 -4.70
C GLY A 47 -19.35 9.91 -5.28
N LEU A 48 -18.34 9.03 -5.27
CA LEU A 48 -18.52 7.64 -5.67
C LEU A 48 -19.34 6.90 -4.61
N ALA A 49 -20.19 5.98 -5.06
CA ALA A 49 -20.84 5.03 -4.17
C ALA A 49 -19.90 3.85 -3.84
N PRO A 50 -20.03 3.23 -2.66
CA PRO A 50 -19.30 2.01 -2.33
C PRO A 50 -19.65 0.87 -3.29
N GLY A 51 -18.64 0.13 -3.74
CA GLY A 51 -18.79 -1.00 -4.67
C GLY A 51 -18.14 -2.31 -4.19
N GLY A 52 -17.71 -2.35 -2.93
CA GLY A 52 -17.09 -3.50 -2.29
C GLY A 52 -18.08 -4.37 -1.51
N ASP A 53 -17.52 -5.23 -0.68
CA ASP A 53 -18.25 -6.20 0.12
C ASP A 53 -19.19 -5.48 1.11
N ASN A 54 -20.43 -5.96 1.23
CA ASN A 54 -21.44 -5.46 2.17
C ASN A 54 -21.69 -3.94 2.13
N GLY A 55 -21.57 -3.32 0.95
CA GLY A 55 -21.80 -1.88 0.79
C GLY A 55 -20.65 -1.02 1.32
N THR A 56 -19.45 -1.59 1.45
CA THR A 56 -18.21 -0.85 1.77
C THR A 56 -17.44 -0.47 0.50
N TYR A 57 -16.34 0.25 0.63
CA TYR A 57 -15.40 0.50 -0.48
C TYR A 57 -14.37 -0.64 -0.66
N PHE A 58 -14.45 -1.70 0.14
CA PHE A 58 -13.39 -2.69 0.25
C PHE A 58 -13.83 -4.04 -0.31
N GLN A 59 -12.96 -4.66 -1.10
CA GLN A 59 -13.06 -6.06 -1.46
C GLN A 59 -11.87 -6.78 -0.85
N PHE A 60 -12.12 -7.74 0.04
CA PHE A 60 -11.05 -8.50 0.68
C PHE A 60 -10.74 -9.78 -0.10
N PHE A 61 -9.45 -10.12 -0.22
CA PHE A 61 -9.00 -11.31 -0.90
C PHE A 61 -7.73 -11.88 -0.29
N ASN A 62 -7.50 -13.17 -0.50
CA ASN A 62 -6.34 -13.87 0.02
C ASN A 62 -5.09 -13.56 -0.81
N LEU A 63 -3.97 -13.31 -0.13
CA LEU A 63 -2.68 -13.07 -0.73
C LEU A 63 -1.69 -14.18 -0.35
N LEU A 64 -0.97 -14.70 -1.34
CA LEU A 64 0.22 -15.51 -1.08
C LEU A 64 1.39 -14.59 -0.77
N ARG A 65 2.10 -14.87 0.33
CA ARG A 65 3.26 -14.07 0.75
C ARG A 65 4.50 -14.93 0.85
N ALA A 66 5.46 -14.67 -0.03
CA ALA A 66 6.81 -15.17 0.15
C ALA A 66 7.54 -14.36 1.25
N ARG A 67 8.21 -15.07 2.15
CA ARG A 67 9.13 -14.51 3.15
C ARG A 67 10.45 -15.26 3.06
N ILE A 68 11.53 -14.61 3.47
CA ILE A 68 12.79 -15.29 3.74
C ILE A 68 12.55 -16.19 4.95
N ALA A 69 12.90 -17.47 4.84
CA ALA A 69 12.76 -18.41 5.95
C ALA A 69 13.82 -18.10 7.02
N ASP A 70 13.50 -18.31 8.29
CA ASP A 70 14.38 -17.94 9.41
C ASP A 70 15.73 -18.67 9.37
N GLU A 71 15.75 -19.87 8.76
CA GLU A 71 16.96 -20.68 8.56
C GLU A 71 17.80 -20.28 7.34
N SER A 72 17.38 -19.26 6.57
CA SER A 72 18.10 -18.80 5.38
C SER A 72 19.49 -18.29 5.75
N ARG A 73 20.53 -18.71 5.01
CA ARG A 73 21.92 -18.33 5.25
C ARG A 73 22.52 -17.67 4.01
N PHE A 74 23.26 -16.59 4.21
CA PHE A 74 24.08 -15.99 3.16
C PHE A 74 25.55 -16.31 3.43
N VAL A 75 26.27 -16.83 2.42
CA VAL A 75 27.68 -17.22 2.54
C VAL A 75 28.45 -16.66 1.35
N LEU A 76 29.54 -15.95 1.63
CA LEU A 76 30.43 -15.41 0.60
C LEU A 76 31.84 -15.96 0.83
N ASN A 77 32.42 -16.65 -0.16
CA ASN A 77 33.74 -17.28 -0.07
C ASN A 77 33.92 -18.20 1.16
N GLY A 78 32.86 -18.91 1.55
CA GLY A 78 32.86 -19.76 2.75
C GLY A 78 32.66 -19.02 4.08
N VAL A 79 32.56 -17.69 4.07
CA VAL A 79 32.29 -16.88 5.25
C VAL A 79 30.78 -16.61 5.38
N PRO A 80 30.11 -17.08 6.45
CA PRO A 80 28.72 -16.74 6.72
C PRO A 80 28.56 -15.24 7.00
N LEU A 81 27.53 -14.63 6.44
CA LEU A 81 27.20 -13.22 6.63
C LEU A 81 25.84 -13.07 7.30
N THR A 82 25.74 -12.15 8.25
CA THR A 82 24.48 -11.73 8.83
C THR A 82 23.87 -10.67 7.92
N LEU A 83 22.75 -10.99 7.27
CA LEU A 83 21.95 -10.01 6.54
C LEU A 83 21.20 -9.15 7.56
N TRP A 84 21.45 -7.83 7.51
CA TRP A 84 20.74 -6.73 8.18
C TRP A 84 20.28 -6.98 9.63
N LYS A 85 20.94 -6.29 10.57
CA LYS A 85 20.41 -6.03 11.91
C LYS A 85 19.90 -4.59 11.96
#